data_AF-A0AAU0MUE4-F1
#
_entry.id   AF-A0AAU0MUE4-F1
#
_cell.length_a   1.000
_cell.length_b   1.000
_cell.length_c   1.000
_cell.angle_alpha   90.00
_cell.angle_beta   90.00
_cell.angle_gamma   90.00
#
_symmetry.space_group_name_H-M   'P 1'
#
loop_
_entity.id
_entity.type
_entity.pdbx_description
1 polymer ?
#
loop_
_entity_poly.entity_id
_entity_poly.type
_entity_poly.pdbx_seq_one_letter_code
_entity_poly.pdbx_strand_id
1 'polypeptide(L)'
;MTEQTSQAVPIEEAPEDIRQAVRQLSFAYQRSAETLFEAEESSLAEAVRRAEAILFAAGEPLTAVQITEALPPGVDVASVLMTLKASYATRGVSLVEVGGKWRFETAEDLSFLFVEERHEQKKLSQAALETLAIIAYGQPVTRAEIEAVRGVAVSKGTIDVLMEAGWVKLKGRRRTPGRPVTYGTTQAFLEHFGLESLDVLPGRADLEADGLLSDVMPEGFAVDEALEEDEADMAFDVETQDGEFITDFMHEAEDD
;
A
#
# COMPACT_ATOMS: atom_id res chain seq x y z
N MET A 1 35.45 -26.67 71.86
CA MET A 1 35.23 -26.24 70.47
C MET A 1 33.97 -25.40 70.53
N THR A 2 34.14 -24.10 70.75
CA THR A 2 33.04 -23.20 71.13
C THR A 2 32.69 -22.38 69.90
N GLU A 3 31.59 -22.73 69.24
CA GLU A 3 31.03 -21.93 68.16
C GLU A 3 30.46 -20.63 68.74
N GLN A 4 31.10 -19.52 68.43
CA GLN A 4 30.57 -18.19 68.69
C GLN A 4 29.67 -17.81 67.52
N THR A 5 28.37 -17.96 67.72
CA THR A 5 27.33 -17.43 66.84
C THR A 5 27.46 -15.91 66.79
N SER A 6 27.89 -15.39 65.63
CA SER A 6 27.88 -13.97 65.30
C SER A 6 26.44 -13.48 65.24
N GLN A 7 25.98 -12.85 66.31
CA GLN A 7 24.65 -12.26 66.41
C GLN A 7 24.69 -10.89 65.72
N ALA A 8 24.00 -10.74 64.59
CA ALA A 8 23.89 -9.46 63.90
C ALA A 8 23.18 -8.44 64.80
N VAL A 9 23.89 -7.36 65.16
CA VAL A 9 23.36 -6.28 65.98
C VAL A 9 22.28 -5.52 65.17
N PRO A 10 21.07 -5.30 65.71
CA PRO A 10 20.05 -4.47 65.07
C PRO A 10 20.62 -3.08 64.73
N ILE A 11 20.31 -2.54 63.54
CA ILE A 11 20.88 -1.29 63.03
C ILE A 11 20.63 -0.10 63.99
N GLU A 12 19.59 -0.18 64.81
CA GLU A 12 19.24 0.81 65.84
C GLU A 12 20.23 0.85 67.02
N GLU A 13 20.93 -0.25 67.30
CA GLU A 13 21.96 -0.37 68.36
C GLU A 13 23.38 -0.13 67.83
N ALA A 14 23.54 0.12 66.53
CA ALA A 14 24.85 0.36 65.93
C ALA A 14 25.49 1.69 66.41
N PRO A 15 26.82 1.80 66.41
CA PRO A 15 27.53 3.08 66.58
C PRO A 15 26.96 4.22 65.70
N GLU A 16 26.93 5.46 66.22
CA GLU A 16 26.26 6.60 65.57
C GLU A 16 26.85 6.92 64.19
N ASP A 17 28.16 6.69 64.01
CA ASP A 17 28.87 6.80 62.73
C ASP A 17 28.32 5.81 61.69
N ILE A 18 28.02 4.57 62.08
CA ILE A 18 27.40 3.57 61.20
C ILE A 18 25.95 3.97 60.88
N ARG A 19 25.19 4.43 61.88
CA ARG A 19 23.80 4.90 61.67
C ARG A 19 23.74 6.14 60.76
N GLN A 20 24.72 7.03 60.87
CA GLN A 20 24.84 8.21 60.02
C GLN A 20 25.24 7.83 58.58
N ALA A 21 26.19 6.91 58.42
CA ALA A 21 26.58 6.39 57.11
C ALA A 21 25.43 5.66 56.40
N VAL A 22 24.65 4.84 57.10
CA VAL A 22 23.46 4.16 56.56
C VAL A 22 22.38 5.17 56.14
N ARG A 23 22.12 6.20 56.96
CA ARG A 23 21.20 7.30 56.59
C ARG A 23 21.66 8.05 55.34
N GLN A 24 22.95 8.37 55.25
CA GLN A 24 23.52 9.01 54.06
C GLN A 24 23.41 8.13 52.81
N LEU A 25 23.67 6.83 52.93
CA LEU A 25 23.53 5.88 51.83
C LEU A 25 22.07 5.73 51.39
N SER A 26 21.13 5.63 52.33
CA SER A 26 19.70 5.58 52.05
C SER A 26 19.23 6.84 51.33
N PHE A 27 19.67 8.03 51.78
CA PHE A 27 19.34 9.29 51.13
C PHE A 27 19.94 9.39 49.72
N ALA A 28 21.19 8.96 49.54
CA ALA A 28 21.85 8.93 48.24
C ALA A 28 21.15 7.96 47.27
N TYR A 29 20.75 6.78 47.75
CA TYR A 29 19.98 5.81 46.98
C TYR A 29 18.64 6.39 46.54
N GLN A 30 17.88 6.98 47.46
CA GLN A 30 16.57 7.53 47.19
C GLN A 30 16.62 8.71 46.20
N ARG A 31 17.59 9.61 46.37
CA ARG A 31 17.84 10.69 45.41
C ARG A 31 18.27 10.17 44.04
N SER A 32 19.10 9.12 43.99
CA SER A 32 19.49 8.49 42.72
C SER A 32 18.29 7.84 42.03
N ALA A 33 17.40 7.21 42.79
CA ALA A 33 16.16 6.64 42.26
C ALA A 33 15.26 7.73 41.69
N GLU A 34 15.02 8.82 42.43
CA GLU A 34 14.25 9.98 41.95
C GLU A 34 14.81 10.56 40.64
N THR A 35 16.13 10.71 40.55
CA THR A 35 16.79 11.24 39.33
C THR A 35 16.64 10.29 38.14
N LEU A 36 16.70 8.98 38.37
CA LEU A 36 16.48 7.98 37.33
C LEU A 36 15.03 7.97 36.85
N PHE A 37 14.06 8.05 37.77
CA PHE A 37 12.64 8.15 37.42
C PHE A 37 12.34 9.40 36.58
N GLU A 38 12.88 10.56 36.96
CA GLU A 38 12.70 11.81 36.20
C GLU A 38 13.32 11.72 34.79
N ALA A 39 14.47 11.05 34.66
CA ALA A 39 15.11 10.81 33.37
C ALA A 39 14.31 9.85 32.49
N GLU A 40 13.77 8.77 33.05
CA GLU A 40 12.91 7.81 32.35
C GLU A 40 11.61 8.48 31.86
N GLU A 41 10.96 9.28 32.72
CA GLU A 41 9.73 10.00 32.37
C GLU A 41 9.97 11.04 31.27
N SER A 42 11.08 11.78 31.34
CA SER A 42 11.51 12.70 30.27
C SER A 42 11.77 11.97 28.94
N SER A 43 12.43 10.81 29.00
CA SER A 43 12.71 9.98 27.82
C SER A 43 11.43 9.44 27.16
N LEU A 44 10.45 9.05 27.97
CA LEU A 44 9.14 8.59 27.49
C LEU A 44 8.37 9.76 26.85
N ALA A 45 8.39 10.94 27.47
CA ALA A 45 7.75 12.13 26.92
C ALA A 45 8.37 12.53 25.56
N GLU A 46 9.70 12.46 25.43
CA GLU A 46 10.36 12.69 24.14
C GLU A 46 9.96 11.63 23.10
N ALA A 47 9.94 10.36 23.50
CA ALA A 47 9.55 9.26 22.62
C ALA A 47 8.11 9.38 22.13
N VAL A 48 7.18 9.76 22.99
CA VAL A 48 5.78 10.05 22.64
C VAL A 48 5.68 11.15 21.59
N ARG A 49 6.42 12.25 21.76
CA ARG A 49 6.44 13.34 20.77
C ARG A 49 7.02 12.92 19.42
N ARG A 50 8.07 12.08 19.42
CA ARG A 50 8.66 11.54 18.19
C ARG A 50 7.69 10.62 17.47
N ALA A 51 7.08 9.68 18.20
CA ALA A 51 6.08 8.76 17.67
C ALA A 51 4.87 9.51 17.08
N GLU A 52 4.36 10.52 17.77
CA GLU A 52 3.27 11.38 17.26
C GLU A 52 3.65 12.03 15.93
N ALA A 53 4.84 12.62 15.84
CA ALA A 53 5.32 13.30 14.65
C ALA A 53 5.45 12.36 13.45
N ILE A 54 6.02 11.16 13.63
CA ILE A 54 6.17 10.20 12.53
C ILE A 54 4.84 9.61 12.08
N LEU A 55 3.94 9.29 13.02
CA LEU A 55 2.61 8.76 12.72
C LEU A 55 1.74 9.80 12.00
N PHE A 56 1.91 11.08 12.34
CA PHE A 56 1.26 12.18 11.66
C PHE A 56 1.82 12.40 10.24
N ALA A 57 3.15 12.32 10.07
CA ALA A 57 3.80 12.59 8.79
C ALA A 57 3.72 11.43 7.78
N ALA A 58 3.61 10.19 8.24
CA ALA A 58 3.70 9.01 7.38
C ALA A 58 2.58 8.91 6.33
N GLY A 59 1.37 9.37 6.63
CA GLY A 59 0.20 9.24 5.75
C GLY A 59 -0.29 7.80 5.54
N GLU A 60 0.47 6.79 5.94
CA GLU A 60 0.16 5.36 5.88
C GLU A 60 0.34 4.68 7.25
N PRO A 61 -0.30 3.50 7.50
CA PRO A 61 -0.10 2.76 8.74
C PRO A 61 1.35 2.28 8.90
N LEU A 62 1.93 2.51 10.08
CA LEU A 62 3.29 2.11 10.44
C LEU A 62 3.32 0.87 11.32
N THR A 63 4.26 -0.04 11.09
CA THR A 63 4.52 -1.16 12.00
C THR A 63 5.17 -0.68 13.30
N ALA A 64 5.02 -1.45 14.39
CA ALA A 64 5.72 -1.14 15.65
C ALA A 64 7.24 -1.04 15.46
N VAL A 65 7.83 -1.85 14.56
CA VAL A 65 9.26 -1.83 14.24
C VAL A 65 9.67 -0.47 13.64
N GLN A 66 8.94 0.02 12.64
CA GLN A 66 9.20 1.33 12.02
C GLN A 66 9.09 2.47 13.03
N ILE A 67 8.17 2.35 13.99
CA ILE A 67 8.00 3.35 15.05
C ILE A 67 9.22 3.31 15.99
N THR A 68 9.64 2.11 16.42
CA THR A 68 10.82 1.91 17.27
C THR A 68 12.09 2.54 16.70
N GLU A 69 12.29 2.49 15.39
CA GLU A 69 13.46 3.10 14.72
C GLU A 69 13.56 4.61 14.92
N ALA A 70 12.44 5.30 15.15
CA ALA A 70 12.40 6.74 15.40
C ALA A 70 12.49 7.11 16.89
N LEU A 71 12.41 6.13 17.79
CA LEU A 71 12.42 6.36 19.24
C LEU A 71 13.84 6.44 19.81
N PRO A 72 14.03 7.09 20.97
CA PRO A 72 15.26 6.96 21.73
C PRO A 72 15.55 5.49 22.09
N PRO A 73 16.83 5.09 22.17
CA PRO A 73 17.19 3.71 22.49
C PRO A 73 16.71 3.32 23.90
N GLY A 74 16.26 2.07 24.04
CA GLY A 74 15.80 1.51 25.33
C GLY A 74 14.36 1.85 25.70
N VAL A 75 13.65 2.66 24.91
CA VAL A 75 12.24 2.95 25.13
C VAL A 75 11.36 1.83 24.56
N ASP A 76 10.40 1.36 25.35
CA ASP A 76 9.39 0.41 24.90
C ASP A 76 8.33 1.10 24.03
N VAL A 77 8.25 0.67 22.77
CA VAL A 77 7.26 1.19 21.81
C VAL A 77 5.82 0.92 22.24
N ALA A 78 5.55 -0.19 22.93
CA ALA A 78 4.19 -0.51 23.37
C ALA A 78 3.71 0.51 24.40
N SER A 79 4.55 0.85 25.38
CA SER A 79 4.29 1.89 26.37
C SER A 79 4.04 3.26 25.72
N VAL A 80 4.82 3.62 24.70
CA VAL A 80 4.64 4.86 23.93
C VAL A 80 3.29 4.89 23.22
N LEU A 81 2.94 3.81 22.50
CA LEU A 81 1.69 3.69 21.75
C LEU A 81 0.46 3.73 22.67
N MET A 82 0.51 3.07 23.82
CA MET A 82 -0.58 3.10 24.79
C MET A 82 -0.76 4.49 25.40
N THR A 83 0.35 5.18 25.69
CA THR A 83 0.33 6.56 26.19
C THR A 83 -0.28 7.52 25.16
N LEU A 84 0.10 7.38 23.88
CA LEU A 84 -0.51 8.15 22.79
C LEU A 84 -2.00 7.84 22.64
N LYS A 85 -2.37 6.56 22.62
CA LYS A 85 -3.78 6.14 22.50
C LYS A 85 -4.64 6.73 23.62
N ALA A 86 -4.16 6.72 24.85
CA ALA A 86 -4.85 7.34 25.98
C ALA A 86 -4.95 8.87 25.84
N SER A 87 -3.86 9.53 25.41
CA SER A 87 -3.79 10.98 25.24
C SER A 87 -4.73 11.52 24.14
N TYR A 88 -5.04 10.67 23.16
CA TYR A 88 -5.91 10.99 22.01
C TYR A 88 -7.35 10.47 22.16
N ALA A 89 -7.69 9.74 23.23
CA ALA A 89 -9.01 9.13 23.39
C ALA A 89 -10.17 10.14 23.40
N THR A 90 -9.93 11.40 23.79
CA THR A 90 -10.94 12.47 23.84
C THR A 90 -10.69 13.58 22.82
N ARG A 91 -9.81 13.36 21.84
CA ARG A 91 -9.46 14.34 20.80
C ARG A 91 -10.21 14.00 19.51
N GLY A 92 -10.26 14.95 18.57
CA GLY A 92 -10.92 14.73 17.26
C GLY A 92 -10.17 13.78 16.31
N VAL A 93 -9.01 13.29 16.72
CA VAL A 93 -8.21 12.28 16.04
C VAL A 93 -7.88 11.22 17.09
N SER A 94 -7.89 9.95 16.71
CA SER A 94 -7.60 8.82 17.58
C SER A 94 -6.51 7.93 16.98
N LEU A 95 -5.70 7.30 17.84
CA LEU A 95 -4.69 6.34 17.41
C LEU A 95 -5.32 4.94 17.38
N VAL A 96 -5.30 4.30 16.21
CA VAL A 96 -5.89 2.97 16.00
C VAL A 96 -4.86 1.97 15.50
N GLU A 97 -5.13 0.69 15.76
CA GLU A 97 -4.36 -0.44 15.24
C GLU A 97 -5.16 -1.13 14.14
N VAL A 98 -4.57 -1.25 12.95
CA VAL A 98 -5.18 -1.88 11.77
C VAL A 98 -4.15 -2.85 11.18
N GLY A 99 -4.47 -4.15 11.18
CA GLY A 99 -3.59 -5.18 10.61
C GLY A 99 -2.19 -5.25 11.24
N GLY A 100 -2.08 -5.00 12.55
CA GLY A 100 -0.79 -4.97 13.28
C GLY A 100 0.04 -3.71 13.02
N LYS A 101 -0.53 -2.70 12.36
CA LYS A 101 0.06 -1.39 12.10
C LYS A 101 -0.73 -0.30 12.80
N TRP A 102 -0.11 0.86 13.01
CA TRP A 102 -0.67 1.98 13.76
C TRP A 102 -0.80 3.20 12.86
N ARG A 103 -1.92 3.90 12.98
CA ARG A 103 -2.14 5.20 12.32
C ARG A 103 -3.11 6.07 13.10
N PHE A 104 -3.07 7.36 12.80
CA PHE A 104 -4.10 8.29 13.21
C PHE A 104 -5.31 8.20 12.27
N GLU A 105 -6.50 8.20 12.86
CA GLU A 105 -7.78 8.32 12.17
C GLU A 105 -8.64 9.39 12.84
N THR A 106 -9.60 9.95 12.11
CA THR A 106 -10.58 10.86 12.70
C THR A 106 -11.38 10.13 13.78
N ALA A 107 -11.75 10.85 14.84
CA ALA A 107 -12.55 10.26 15.90
C ALA A 107 -13.92 9.82 15.35
N GLU A 108 -14.37 8.63 15.75
CA GLU A 108 -15.57 7.99 15.21
C GLU A 108 -16.84 8.84 15.42
N ASP A 109 -16.92 9.55 16.54
CA ASP A 109 -18.02 10.46 16.88
C ASP A 109 -18.06 11.71 15.98
N LEU A 110 -16.96 12.05 15.32
CA LEU A 110 -16.84 13.15 14.35
C LEU A 110 -16.93 12.70 12.89
N SER A 111 -17.18 11.42 12.63
CA SER A 111 -17.33 10.87 11.27
C SER A 111 -18.32 11.65 10.40
N PHE A 112 -19.39 12.20 11.00
CA PHE A 112 -20.41 12.97 10.29
C PHE A 112 -19.90 14.27 9.65
N LEU A 113 -18.76 14.81 10.08
CA LEU A 113 -18.14 16.01 9.49
C LEU A 113 -17.47 15.69 8.14
N PHE A 114 -17.09 14.44 7.96
CA PHE A 114 -16.47 13.96 6.74
C PHE A 114 -17.56 13.29 5.93
N VAL A 115 -18.16 14.05 5.02
CA VAL A 115 -18.85 13.43 3.87
C VAL A 115 -17.80 12.53 3.24
N GLU A 116 -18.06 11.24 3.17
CA GLU A 116 -17.22 10.25 2.51
C GLU A 116 -16.87 10.84 1.14
N GLU A 117 -15.70 11.48 1.01
CA GLU A 117 -15.02 11.63 -0.27
C GLU A 117 -14.62 10.19 -0.62
N ARG A 118 -15.62 9.38 -0.99
CA ARG A 118 -15.43 8.47 -2.07
C ARG A 118 -14.91 9.39 -3.16
N HIS A 119 -13.60 9.41 -3.33
CA HIS A 119 -13.07 9.34 -4.68
C HIS A 119 -13.91 8.24 -5.32
N GLU A 120 -14.99 8.63 -6.00
CA GLU A 120 -15.55 7.82 -7.04
C GLU A 120 -14.34 7.61 -7.94
N GLN A 121 -13.59 6.53 -7.70
CA GLN A 121 -12.84 5.89 -8.76
C GLN A 121 -13.89 5.79 -9.84
N LYS A 122 -13.79 6.66 -10.85
CA LYS A 122 -14.79 6.77 -11.90
C LYS A 122 -14.96 5.34 -12.39
N LYS A 123 -16.07 4.71 -12.02
CA LYS A 123 -16.30 3.33 -12.38
C LYS A 123 -16.12 3.28 -13.87
N LEU A 124 -15.29 2.34 -14.34
CA LEU A 124 -15.12 2.17 -15.77
C LEU A 124 -16.50 2.13 -16.41
N SER A 125 -16.70 2.91 -17.46
CA SER A 125 -17.95 2.87 -18.20
C SER A 125 -18.16 1.45 -18.72
N GLN A 126 -19.42 1.09 -18.99
CA GLN A 126 -19.73 -0.21 -19.57
C GLN A 126 -18.90 -0.48 -20.83
N ALA A 127 -18.73 0.53 -21.70
CA ALA A 127 -17.90 0.44 -22.89
C ALA A 127 -16.41 0.19 -22.60
N ALA A 128 -15.88 0.72 -21.48
CA ALA A 128 -14.51 0.48 -21.05
C ALA A 128 -14.34 -0.94 -20.49
N LEU A 129 -15.31 -1.45 -19.72
CA LEU A 129 -15.32 -2.83 -19.26
C LEU A 129 -15.42 -3.83 -20.41
N GLU A 130 -16.31 -3.59 -21.38
CA GLU A 130 -16.42 -4.40 -22.60
C GLU A 130 -15.09 -4.42 -23.37
N THR A 131 -14.47 -3.25 -23.55
CA THR A 131 -13.18 -3.13 -24.24
C THR A 131 -12.09 -3.88 -23.49
N LEU A 132 -12.04 -3.77 -22.16
CA LEU A 132 -11.09 -4.50 -21.32
C LEU A 132 -11.27 -6.00 -21.43
N ALA A 133 -12.51 -6.51 -21.43
CA ALA A 133 -12.80 -7.92 -21.59
C ALA A 133 -12.29 -8.44 -22.93
N ILE A 134 -12.58 -7.74 -24.04
CA ILE A 134 -12.11 -8.13 -25.37
C ILE A 134 -10.57 -8.18 -25.43
N ILE A 135 -9.89 -7.23 -24.79
CA ILE A 135 -8.42 -7.25 -24.70
C ILE A 135 -7.94 -8.43 -23.86
N ALA A 136 -8.56 -8.71 -22.71
CA ALA A 136 -8.15 -9.79 -21.82
C ALA A 136 -8.23 -11.17 -22.51
N TYR A 137 -9.33 -11.44 -23.22
CA TYR A 137 -9.57 -12.70 -23.92
C TYR A 137 -8.89 -12.80 -25.30
N GLY A 138 -8.66 -11.66 -25.98
CA GLY A 138 -8.19 -11.65 -27.37
C GLY A 138 -6.74 -11.20 -27.57
N GLN A 139 -5.99 -10.92 -26.50
CA GLN A 139 -4.63 -10.39 -26.63
C GLN A 139 -3.65 -11.38 -27.31
N PRO A 140 -2.71 -10.92 -28.14
CA PRO A 140 -2.48 -9.52 -28.55
C PRO A 140 -3.50 -9.05 -29.61
N VAL A 141 -4.22 -7.96 -29.32
CA VAL A 141 -5.32 -7.46 -30.18
C VAL A 141 -5.11 -6.02 -30.64
N THR A 142 -5.51 -5.69 -31.88
CA THR A 142 -5.45 -4.34 -32.44
C THR A 142 -6.74 -3.56 -32.20
N ARG A 143 -6.70 -2.23 -32.32
CA ARG A 143 -7.91 -1.40 -32.19
C ARG A 143 -9.01 -1.81 -33.17
N ALA A 144 -8.65 -2.12 -34.42
CA ALA A 144 -9.61 -2.50 -35.45
C ALA A 144 -10.31 -3.83 -35.12
N GLU A 145 -9.59 -4.80 -34.54
CA GLU A 145 -10.16 -6.07 -34.10
C GLU A 145 -11.09 -5.89 -32.89
N ILE A 146 -10.72 -5.02 -31.94
CA ILE A 146 -11.63 -4.66 -30.83
C ILE A 146 -12.93 -4.05 -31.37
N GLU A 147 -12.84 -3.12 -32.32
CA GLU A 147 -13.99 -2.47 -32.94
C GLU A 147 -14.87 -3.47 -33.72
N ALA A 148 -14.26 -4.43 -34.40
CA ALA A 148 -14.96 -5.50 -35.11
C ALA A 148 -15.77 -6.38 -34.15
N VAL A 149 -15.18 -6.77 -33.01
CA VAL A 149 -15.88 -7.59 -31.99
C VAL A 149 -17.00 -6.79 -31.31
N ARG A 150 -16.78 -5.50 -31.00
CA ARG A 150 -17.81 -4.64 -30.40
C ARG A 150 -18.93 -4.26 -31.36
N GLY A 151 -18.73 -4.40 -32.67
CA GLY A 151 -19.66 -3.95 -33.70
C GLY A 151 -19.82 -2.42 -33.79
N VAL A 152 -19.06 -1.66 -33.00
CA VAL A 152 -19.08 -0.19 -32.96
C VAL A 152 -17.67 0.35 -32.73
N ALA A 153 -17.42 1.57 -33.22
CA ALA A 153 -16.15 2.26 -32.99
C ALA A 153 -15.86 2.43 -31.49
N VAL A 154 -14.62 2.20 -31.10
CA VAL A 154 -14.14 2.46 -29.73
C VAL A 154 -13.91 3.95 -29.63
N SER A 155 -14.32 4.58 -28.52
CA SER A 155 -14.08 6.02 -28.35
C SER A 155 -12.57 6.30 -28.26
N LYS A 156 -12.13 7.50 -28.67
CA LYS A 156 -10.69 7.81 -28.74
C LYS A 156 -9.97 7.58 -27.40
N GLY A 157 -10.62 7.92 -26.28
CA GLY A 157 -10.03 7.81 -24.93
C GLY A 157 -10.36 6.54 -24.14
N THR A 158 -11.14 5.59 -24.67
CA THR A 158 -11.49 4.38 -23.89
C THR A 158 -10.25 3.54 -23.56
N ILE A 159 -9.38 3.32 -24.57
CA ILE A 159 -8.14 2.55 -24.38
C ILE A 159 -7.16 3.34 -23.51
N ASP A 160 -7.10 4.67 -23.70
CA ASP A 160 -6.23 5.55 -22.91
C ASP A 160 -6.56 5.47 -21.42
N VAL A 161 -7.84 5.50 -21.04
CA VAL A 161 -8.28 5.33 -19.65
C VAL A 161 -7.86 3.97 -19.08
N LEU A 162 -7.90 2.90 -19.87
CA LEU A 162 -7.47 1.57 -19.42
C LEU A 162 -5.94 1.48 -19.26
N MET A 163 -5.19 2.23 -20.06
CA MET A 163 -3.74 2.37 -19.92
C MET A 163 -3.36 3.24 -18.72
N GLU A 164 -4.07 4.35 -18.48
CA GLU A 164 -3.90 5.21 -17.31
C GLU A 164 -4.22 4.48 -16.01
N ALA A 165 -5.24 3.62 -16.01
CA ALA A 165 -5.55 2.73 -14.89
C ALA A 165 -4.49 1.62 -14.70
N GLY A 166 -3.54 1.49 -15.63
CA GLY A 166 -2.46 0.51 -15.57
C GLY A 166 -2.88 -0.91 -15.89
N TRP A 167 -4.11 -1.15 -16.39
CA TRP A 167 -4.63 -2.50 -16.67
C TRP A 167 -4.31 -3.00 -18.08
N VAL A 168 -4.09 -2.09 -19.02
CA VAL A 168 -3.73 -2.39 -20.42
C VAL A 168 -2.39 -1.74 -20.75
N LYS A 169 -1.62 -2.41 -21.62
CA LYS A 169 -0.36 -1.91 -22.19
C LYS A 169 -0.26 -2.22 -23.68
N LEU A 170 0.67 -1.54 -24.35
CA LEU A 170 1.07 -1.87 -25.71
C LEU A 170 1.82 -3.22 -25.71
N LYS A 171 1.50 -4.10 -26.67
CA LYS A 171 2.08 -5.44 -26.83
C LYS A 171 2.63 -5.64 -28.25
N GLY A 172 3.38 -4.65 -28.74
CA GLY A 172 4.06 -4.68 -30.04
C GLY A 172 3.20 -4.17 -31.21
N ARG A 173 3.56 -4.59 -32.42
CA ARG A 173 2.86 -4.24 -33.68
C ARG A 173 2.69 -5.48 -34.54
N ARG A 174 1.53 -5.62 -35.19
CA ARG A 174 1.22 -6.76 -36.06
C ARG A 174 1.96 -6.65 -37.41
N ARG A 175 2.39 -7.78 -37.98
CA ARG A 175 3.11 -7.83 -39.29
C ARG A 175 2.12 -7.88 -40.46
N THR A 176 1.09 -7.03 -40.42
CA THR A 176 0.06 -6.86 -41.46
C THR A 176 0.19 -5.46 -42.10
N PRO A 177 -0.44 -5.21 -43.27
CA PRO A 177 -0.42 -3.89 -43.90
C PRO A 177 -0.86 -2.79 -42.92
N GLY A 178 -0.06 -1.73 -42.81
CA GLY A 178 -0.28 -0.63 -41.85
C GLY A 178 0.37 -0.83 -40.47
N ARG A 179 0.91 -2.02 -40.17
CA ARG A 179 1.61 -2.37 -38.92
C ARG A 179 0.93 -1.79 -37.65
N PRO A 180 -0.36 -2.11 -37.43
CA PRO A 180 -1.11 -1.57 -36.31
C PRO A 180 -0.54 -2.02 -34.97
N VAL A 181 -0.66 -1.16 -33.97
CA VAL A 181 -0.27 -1.44 -32.59
C VAL A 181 -1.24 -2.45 -31.97
N THR A 182 -0.70 -3.37 -31.20
CA THR A 182 -1.46 -4.37 -30.43
C THR A 182 -1.47 -4.01 -28.95
N TYR A 183 -2.52 -4.44 -28.25
CA TYR A 183 -2.76 -4.22 -26.83
C TYR A 183 -2.82 -5.55 -26.09
N GLY A 184 -2.49 -5.54 -24.81
CA GLY A 184 -2.61 -6.67 -23.91
C GLY A 184 -2.73 -6.21 -22.45
N THR A 185 -3.08 -7.14 -21.56
CA THR A 185 -3.22 -6.83 -20.13
C THR A 185 -1.88 -6.77 -19.41
N THR A 186 -1.88 -6.19 -18.22
CA THR A 186 -0.70 -6.02 -17.36
C THR A 186 -0.75 -6.96 -16.14
N GLN A 187 0.31 -6.93 -15.33
CA GLN A 187 0.31 -7.60 -14.03
C GLN A 187 -0.72 -6.98 -13.06
N ALA A 188 -0.86 -5.64 -13.08
CA ALA A 188 -1.82 -4.93 -12.25
C ALA A 188 -3.28 -5.33 -12.56
N PHE A 189 -3.58 -5.72 -13.80
CA PHE A 189 -4.88 -6.32 -14.13
C PHE A 189 -5.09 -7.64 -13.38
N LEU A 190 -4.12 -8.56 -13.39
CA LEU A 190 -4.24 -9.85 -12.70
C LEU A 190 -4.42 -9.66 -11.19
N GLU A 191 -3.65 -8.76 -10.59
CA GLU A 191 -3.75 -8.40 -9.17
C GLU A 191 -5.12 -7.80 -8.81
N HIS A 192 -5.64 -6.91 -9.67
CA HIS A 192 -6.93 -6.26 -9.42
C HIS A 192 -8.10 -7.24 -9.49
N PHE A 193 -8.07 -8.18 -10.44
CA PHE A 193 -9.12 -9.19 -10.63
C PHE A 193 -8.87 -10.49 -9.84
N GLY A 194 -7.77 -10.57 -9.07
CA GLY A 194 -7.44 -11.73 -8.24
C GLY A 194 -7.14 -13.00 -9.05
N LEU A 195 -6.56 -12.86 -10.24
CA LEU A 195 -6.26 -13.95 -11.15
C LEU A 195 -4.80 -14.39 -11.00
N GLU A 196 -4.55 -15.70 -10.96
CA GLU A 196 -3.19 -16.26 -10.96
C GLU A 196 -2.53 -16.16 -12.35
N SER A 197 -3.31 -16.44 -13.40
CA SER A 197 -2.92 -16.28 -14.80
C SER A 197 -4.15 -15.98 -15.66
N LEU A 198 -3.91 -15.65 -16.94
CA LEU A 198 -4.98 -15.44 -17.91
C LEU A 198 -5.70 -16.75 -18.28
N ASP A 199 -5.08 -17.91 -18.03
CA ASP A 199 -5.65 -19.23 -18.35
C ASP A 199 -6.83 -19.59 -17.42
N VAL A 200 -6.94 -18.89 -16.28
CA VAL A 200 -8.04 -19.06 -15.32
C VAL A 200 -9.31 -18.31 -15.78
N LEU A 201 -9.21 -17.48 -16.83
CA LEU A 201 -10.38 -16.82 -17.40
C LEU A 201 -11.33 -17.88 -18.00
N PRO A 202 -12.65 -17.80 -17.70
CA PRO A 202 -13.63 -18.75 -18.22
C PRO A 202 -13.51 -18.94 -19.74
N GLY A 203 -13.36 -20.19 -20.18
CA GLY A 203 -13.34 -20.49 -21.61
C GLY A 203 -14.69 -20.21 -22.25
N ARG A 204 -14.74 -20.20 -23.59
CA ARG A 204 -16.00 -20.02 -24.32
C ARG A 204 -17.09 -21.01 -23.87
N ALA A 205 -16.72 -22.28 -23.67
CA ALA A 205 -17.63 -23.32 -23.21
C ALA A 205 -18.22 -23.04 -21.81
N ASP A 206 -17.43 -22.44 -20.92
CA ASP A 206 -17.87 -22.07 -19.56
C ASP A 206 -18.85 -20.89 -19.61
N LEU A 207 -18.57 -19.90 -20.48
CA LEU A 207 -19.43 -18.76 -20.71
C LEU A 207 -20.77 -19.13 -21.40
N GLU A 208 -20.78 -20.18 -22.23
CA GLU A 208 -22.00 -20.75 -22.82
C GLU A 208 -22.80 -21.56 -21.78
N ALA A 209 -22.13 -22.34 -20.93
CA ALA A 209 -22.73 -23.12 -19.85
C ALA A 209 -23.39 -22.23 -18.77
N ASP A 210 -22.81 -21.07 -18.48
CA ASP A 210 -23.37 -20.07 -17.55
C ASP A 210 -24.47 -19.22 -18.18
N GLY A 211 -24.81 -19.44 -19.47
CA GLY A 211 -25.85 -18.71 -20.18
C GLY A 211 -25.50 -17.24 -20.48
N LEU A 212 -24.21 -16.88 -20.40
CA LEU A 212 -23.72 -15.52 -20.60
C LEU A 212 -23.48 -15.16 -22.08
N LEU A 213 -23.41 -16.16 -22.98
CA LEU A 213 -23.11 -15.98 -24.41
C LEU A 213 -24.33 -16.00 -25.35
N SER A 214 -25.56 -16.07 -24.84
CA SER A 214 -26.71 -16.44 -25.67
C SER A 214 -27.26 -15.36 -26.62
N ASP A 215 -26.62 -14.20 -26.82
CA ASP A 215 -27.22 -13.19 -27.73
C ASP A 215 -26.28 -12.22 -28.48
N VAL A 216 -24.95 -12.31 -28.38
CA VAL A 216 -24.07 -11.33 -29.05
C VAL A 216 -22.75 -11.96 -29.52
N MET A 217 -22.75 -12.86 -30.51
CA MET A 217 -21.56 -13.12 -31.33
C MET A 217 -21.97 -13.55 -32.76
N PRO A 218 -21.47 -12.92 -33.84
CA PRO A 218 -21.75 -13.34 -35.20
C PRO A 218 -21.08 -14.68 -35.55
N GLU A 219 -21.72 -15.46 -36.43
CA GLU A 219 -21.23 -16.76 -36.91
C GLU A 219 -19.84 -16.59 -37.58
N GLY A 220 -18.81 -17.20 -36.98
CA GLY A 220 -17.43 -17.17 -37.51
C GLY A 220 -16.33 -16.91 -36.47
N PHE A 221 -16.66 -16.63 -35.21
CA PHE A 221 -15.65 -16.47 -34.15
C PHE A 221 -15.32 -17.82 -33.49
N ALA A 222 -14.36 -18.55 -34.07
CA ALA A 222 -13.79 -19.76 -33.47
C ALA A 222 -12.78 -19.35 -32.38
N VAL A 223 -13.05 -19.73 -31.13
CA VAL A 223 -12.18 -19.44 -29.98
C VAL A 223 -11.12 -20.53 -29.79
N ASP A 224 -11.29 -21.68 -30.43
CA ASP A 224 -10.43 -22.86 -30.20
C ASP A 224 -9.16 -22.88 -31.07
N GLU A 225 -9.06 -22.10 -32.16
CA GLU A 225 -7.92 -22.16 -33.08
C GLU A 225 -6.69 -21.36 -32.65
N ALA A 226 -6.79 -20.52 -31.61
CA ALA A 226 -5.68 -19.67 -31.17
C ALA A 226 -4.68 -20.36 -30.21
N LEU A 227 -4.96 -21.59 -29.78
CA LEU A 227 -4.12 -22.29 -28.79
C LEU A 227 -3.26 -23.42 -29.37
N GLU A 228 -3.38 -23.77 -30.66
CA GLU A 228 -2.62 -24.89 -31.25
C GLU A 228 -1.69 -24.55 -32.44
N GLU A 229 -1.73 -23.36 -33.05
CA GLU A 229 -0.92 -23.12 -34.28
C GLU A 229 0.28 -22.15 -34.22
N ASP A 230 0.47 -21.34 -33.17
CA ASP A 230 1.46 -20.23 -33.23
C ASP A 230 2.75 -20.40 -32.37
N GLU A 231 3.24 -21.63 -32.18
CA GLU A 231 4.63 -21.81 -31.69
C GLU A 231 5.70 -21.57 -32.78
N ALA A 232 5.33 -21.55 -34.06
CA ALA A 232 6.32 -21.60 -35.15
C ALA A 232 6.82 -20.25 -35.72
N ASP A 233 6.09 -19.13 -35.59
CA ASP A 233 6.41 -17.90 -36.35
C ASP A 233 6.53 -16.59 -35.54
N MET A 234 6.68 -16.68 -34.21
CA MET A 234 6.78 -15.51 -33.33
C MET A 234 8.20 -14.90 -33.25
N ALA A 235 8.69 -14.36 -34.37
CA ALA A 235 9.84 -13.47 -34.36
C ALA A 235 9.43 -12.05 -33.94
N PHE A 236 9.57 -11.74 -32.65
CA PHE A 236 9.44 -10.39 -32.10
C PHE A 236 10.78 -9.64 -32.16
N ASP A 237 10.75 -8.44 -32.73
CA ASP A 237 11.89 -7.52 -32.68
C ASP A 237 11.66 -6.53 -31.53
N VAL A 238 12.44 -6.67 -30.46
CA VAL A 238 12.44 -5.73 -29.33
C VAL A 238 13.50 -4.68 -29.63
N GLU A 239 13.15 -3.69 -30.45
CA GLU A 239 13.92 -2.45 -30.50
C GLU A 239 13.43 -1.52 -29.38
N THR A 240 14.17 -1.51 -28.26
CA THR A 240 14.17 -0.38 -27.34
C THR A 240 14.80 0.82 -28.05
N GLN A 241 13.98 1.77 -28.49
CA GLN A 241 14.46 3.10 -28.85
C GLN A 241 14.24 4.02 -27.65
N ASP A 242 15.36 4.30 -26.98
CA ASP A 242 15.53 5.38 -26.04
C ASP A 242 15.24 6.74 -26.71
N GLY A 243 14.47 7.56 -26.00
CA GLY A 243 14.56 9.02 -25.95
C GLY A 243 14.58 9.81 -27.26
N GLU A 244 13.46 10.46 -27.57
CA GLU A 244 13.48 11.88 -27.93
C GLU A 244 12.12 12.53 -27.61
N PHE A 245 12.12 13.33 -26.56
CA PHE A 245 11.04 14.23 -26.18
C PHE A 245 10.82 15.27 -27.29
N ILE A 246 9.60 15.34 -27.83
CA ILE A 246 9.19 16.46 -28.68
C ILE A 246 8.95 17.67 -27.77
N THR A 247 9.92 18.56 -27.68
CA THR A 247 9.68 19.96 -27.30
C THR A 247 9.63 20.80 -28.57
N ASP A 248 8.44 20.95 -29.14
CA ASP A 248 8.20 22.00 -30.12
C ASP A 248 6.79 22.57 -29.92
N PHE A 249 6.66 23.40 -28.89
CA PHE A 249 5.53 24.29 -28.70
C PHE A 249 5.99 25.43 -27.80
N MET A 250 6.53 26.50 -28.39
CA MET A 250 6.51 27.90 -27.92
C MET A 250 7.53 28.76 -28.68
N HIS A 251 7.18 29.21 -29.89
CA HIS A 251 7.66 30.51 -30.37
C HIS A 251 6.78 31.00 -31.53
N GLU A 252 5.80 31.85 -31.22
CA GLU A 252 5.30 32.88 -32.15
C GLU A 252 4.29 33.76 -31.41
N ALA A 253 4.79 34.87 -30.85
CA ALA A 253 4.06 36.14 -30.71
C ALA A 253 5.04 37.18 -30.13
N GLU A 254 5.63 38.00 -31.00
CA GLU A 254 5.90 39.44 -30.81
C GLU A 254 6.80 39.94 -31.96
N ASP A 255 6.19 40.61 -32.94
CA ASP A 255 6.64 41.90 -33.50
C ASP A 255 5.84 42.23 -34.78
N ASP A 256 4.85 43.13 -34.63
CA ASP A 256 4.56 44.27 -35.53
C ASP A 256 3.45 45.16 -34.94
#